data_AF-A0A0P0VXC8-F1
#
_entry.id   AF-A0A0P0VXC8-F1
#
_cell.length_a   1.000
_cell.length_b   1.000
_cell.length_c   1.000
_cell.angle_alpha   90.00
_cell.angle_beta   90.00
_cell.angle_gamma   90.00
#
_symmetry.space_group_name_H-M   'P 1'
#
loop_
_entity.id
_entity.type
_entity.pdbx_description
1 polymer ?
#
loop_
_entity_poly.entity_id
_entity_poly.type
_entity_poly.pdbx_seq_one_letter_code
_entity_poly.pdbx_strand_id
1 'polypeptide(L)'
;NSTQMIAIAIDRMMGYRLLSNLAIVKWVFSPANVDQFHVSDRPWEILRNAVSKTYNRIFDLRKEIQTLRKGLQAAKEASEKAARELEEAKSIIEIVDGQPVPSENPGRLRRLQARADKAKEGEVTTEESLEAKEALLARGLEESKELLRLLFKSFVEVLTERLPPISADGDVPNLRAGDPNVNSSARDPEATTMEIDNENGGDNDSQLNGQNKKISHNVGELEQWCLCTLGYLKSFSRQYATEIWSHIAMLDQEIFVGNIHPLIRKAAFSGLCRPTSEGSHL
;
A
#
# COMPACT_ATOMS: atom_id res chain seq x y z
N ASN A 1 -13.28 21.57 14.21
CA ASN A 1 -12.25 20.52 14.00
C ASN A 1 -11.63 20.67 12.63
N SER A 2 -10.30 20.83 12.52
CA SER A 2 -9.63 21.01 11.22
C SER A 2 -9.23 19.66 10.62
N THR A 3 -9.95 19.24 9.57
CA THR A 3 -9.70 18.04 8.76
C THR A 3 -8.25 17.97 8.25
N GLN A 4 -7.72 19.10 7.78
CA GLN A 4 -6.36 19.22 7.25
C GLN A 4 -5.30 18.99 8.34
N MET A 5 -5.48 19.58 9.52
CA MET A 5 -4.54 19.41 10.63
C MET A 5 -4.43 17.95 11.06
N ILE A 6 -5.55 17.21 11.04
CA ILE A 6 -5.52 15.80 11.42
C ILE A 6 -4.82 14.94 10.36
N ALA A 7 -5.06 15.21 9.07
CA ALA A 7 -4.35 14.51 7.99
C ALA A 7 -2.84 14.74 8.08
N ILE A 8 -2.39 15.98 8.34
CA ILE A 8 -0.97 16.32 8.52
C ILE A 8 -0.38 15.65 9.77
N ALA A 9 -1.11 15.63 10.89
CA ALA A 9 -0.64 14.99 12.11
C ALA A 9 -0.45 13.48 11.91
N ILE A 10 -1.43 12.81 11.30
CA ILE A 10 -1.35 11.38 10.99
C ILE A 10 -0.20 11.10 10.00
N ASP A 11 -0.03 11.96 8.98
CA ASP A 11 1.07 11.84 8.02
C ASP A 11 2.45 11.84 8.71
N ARG A 12 2.66 12.79 9.63
CA ARG A 12 3.89 12.88 10.43
C ARG A 12 4.06 11.69 11.36
N MET A 13 3.00 11.25 12.04
CA MET A 13 3.05 10.09 12.92
C MET A 13 3.38 8.79 12.16
N MET A 14 2.89 8.62 10.93
CA MET A 14 3.32 7.54 10.04
C MET A 14 4.80 7.67 9.65
N GLY A 15 5.26 8.89 9.33
CA GLY A 15 6.66 9.16 8.98
C GLY A 15 7.63 8.82 10.12
N TYR A 16 7.27 9.17 11.35
CA TYR A 16 8.02 8.82 12.56
C TYR A 16 7.79 7.38 13.06
N ARG A 17 6.98 6.58 12.34
CA ARG A 17 6.62 5.19 12.69
C ARG A 17 5.97 5.05 14.07
N LEU A 18 5.31 6.12 14.55
CA LEU A 18 4.49 6.07 15.76
C LEU A 18 3.17 5.33 15.51
N LEU A 19 2.70 5.32 14.26
CA LEU A 19 1.55 4.57 13.81
C LEU A 19 1.97 3.59 12.71
N SER A 20 1.53 2.34 12.83
CA SER A 20 1.66 1.37 11.74
C SER A 20 0.58 1.58 10.70
N ASN A 21 0.89 1.31 9.43
CA ASN A 21 -0.09 1.43 8.34
C ASN A 21 -1.27 0.47 8.55
N LEU A 22 -1.05 -0.68 9.21
CA LEU A 22 -2.12 -1.59 9.64
C LEU A 22 -3.08 -0.92 10.65
N ALA A 23 -2.56 -0.16 11.62
CA ALA A 23 -3.40 0.57 12.57
C ALA A 23 -4.25 1.64 11.87
N ILE A 24 -3.70 2.29 10.83
CA ILE A 24 -4.45 3.23 10.00
C ILE A 24 -5.62 2.56 9.29
N VAL A 25 -5.41 1.38 8.69
CA VAL A 25 -6.52 0.62 8.06
C VAL A 25 -7.60 0.33 9.11
N LYS A 26 -7.24 -0.21 10.27
CA LYS A 26 -8.22 -0.49 11.35
C LYS A 26 -8.97 0.76 11.80
N TRP A 27 -8.28 1.90 11.90
CA TRP A 27 -8.89 3.16 12.26
C TRP A 27 -9.87 3.66 11.19
N VAL A 28 -9.48 3.62 9.91
CA VAL A 28 -10.35 4.04 8.79
C VAL A 28 -11.64 3.23 8.74
N PHE A 29 -11.58 1.92 8.97
CA PHE A 29 -12.75 1.04 9.00
C PHE A 29 -13.37 0.90 10.40
N SER A 30 -13.02 1.76 11.36
CA SER A 30 -13.67 1.76 12.68
C SER A 30 -15.03 2.48 12.65
N PRO A 31 -15.96 2.16 13.58
CA PRO A 31 -17.28 2.80 13.63
C PRO A 31 -17.26 4.33 13.66
N ALA A 32 -16.16 4.93 14.13
CA ALA A 32 -15.99 6.39 14.15
C ALA A 32 -15.94 7.03 12.75
N ASN A 33 -15.57 6.27 11.71
CA ASN A 33 -15.35 6.78 10.36
C ASN A 33 -16.27 6.14 9.31
N VAL A 34 -16.67 4.88 9.51
CA VAL A 34 -17.37 4.09 8.49
C VAL A 34 -18.64 4.77 8.03
N ASP A 35 -19.46 5.31 8.94
CA ASP A 35 -20.72 5.96 8.58
C ASP A 35 -20.53 7.30 7.83
N GLN A 36 -19.29 7.78 7.69
CA GLN A 36 -18.98 9.05 7.03
C GLN A 36 -18.34 8.90 5.64
N PHE A 37 -18.22 7.67 5.13
CA PHE A 37 -17.53 7.39 3.88
C PHE A 37 -18.12 8.09 2.64
N HIS A 38 -19.42 8.40 2.61
CA HIS A 38 -20.08 9.14 1.53
C HIS A 38 -20.08 10.66 1.69
N VAL A 39 -19.73 11.17 2.88
CA VAL A 39 -19.77 12.62 3.19
C VAL A 39 -18.38 13.20 3.43
N SER A 40 -17.35 12.38 3.61
CA SER A 40 -15.99 12.82 3.88
C SER A 40 -14.94 12.00 3.13
N ASP A 41 -14.09 12.70 2.39
CA ASP A 41 -12.94 12.10 1.71
C ASP A 41 -11.73 11.86 2.62
N ARG A 42 -11.71 12.45 3.81
CA ARG A 42 -10.55 12.42 4.71
C ARG A 42 -10.09 11.00 5.08
N PRO A 43 -10.97 10.06 5.48
CA PRO A 43 -10.55 8.70 5.79
C PRO A 43 -9.87 8.04 4.58
N TRP A 44 -10.37 8.32 3.38
CA TRP A 44 -9.85 7.77 2.12
C TRP A 44 -8.50 8.37 1.72
N GLU A 45 -8.31 9.67 1.91
CA GLU A 45 -7.02 10.35 1.70
C GLU A 45 -5.93 9.78 2.61
N ILE A 46 -6.25 9.63 3.90
CA ILE A 46 -5.33 9.07 4.89
C ILE A 46 -5.00 7.61 4.55
N LEU A 47 -6.01 6.83 4.14
CA LEU A 47 -5.82 5.44 3.72
C LEU A 47 -4.92 5.32 2.49
N ARG A 48 -5.17 6.12 1.44
CA ARG A 48 -4.34 6.17 0.22
C ARG A 48 -2.90 6.51 0.58
N ASN A 49 -2.69 7.47 1.46
CA ASN A 49 -1.36 7.86 1.88
C ASN A 49 -0.62 6.72 2.61
N ALA A 50 -1.30 6.02 3.53
CA ALA A 50 -0.71 4.86 4.23
C ALA A 50 -0.31 3.73 3.26
N VAL A 51 -1.17 3.43 2.28
CA VAL A 51 -0.89 2.40 1.27
C VAL A 51 0.25 2.85 0.35
N SER A 52 0.21 4.08 -0.16
CA SER A 52 1.29 4.65 -1.01
C SER A 52 2.63 4.66 -0.30
N LYS A 53 2.70 5.07 0.98
CA LYS A 53 3.96 5.05 1.74
C LYS A 53 4.55 3.64 1.88
N THR A 54 3.69 2.63 2.02
CA THR A 54 4.13 1.22 2.09
C THR A 54 4.82 0.80 0.79
N TYR A 55 4.16 1.03 -0.35
CA TYR A 55 4.71 0.62 -1.64
C TYR A 55 5.89 1.46 -2.10
N ASN A 56 5.89 2.77 -1.81
CA ASN A 56 7.04 3.63 -2.10
C ASN A 56 8.29 3.15 -1.36
N ARG A 57 8.16 2.76 -0.09
CA ARG A 57 9.27 2.17 0.68
C ARG A 57 9.82 0.89 0.03
N ILE A 58 8.93 0.00 -0.42
CA ILE A 58 9.33 -1.24 -1.11
C ILE A 58 10.03 -0.92 -2.43
N PHE A 59 9.49 0.02 -3.20
CA PHE A 59 10.05 0.46 -4.47
C PHE A 59 11.44 1.08 -4.30
N ASP A 60 11.62 1.95 -3.30
CA ASP A 60 12.91 2.56 -2.99
C ASP A 60 13.93 1.51 -2.55
N LEU A 61 13.54 0.54 -1.70
CA LEU A 61 14.39 -0.59 -1.33
C LEU A 61 14.80 -1.43 -2.55
N ARG A 62 13.89 -1.72 -3.47
CA ARG A 62 14.20 -2.46 -4.72
C ARG A 62 15.25 -1.70 -5.56
N LYS A 63 15.14 -0.37 -5.66
CA LYS A 63 16.12 0.47 -6.37
C LYS A 63 17.49 0.48 -5.70
N GLU A 64 17.53 0.63 -4.37
CA GLU A 64 18.76 0.58 -3.59
C GLU A 64 19.46 -0.76 -3.75
N ILE A 65 18.71 -1.88 -3.63
CA ILE A 65 19.24 -3.24 -3.85
C ILE A 65 19.79 -3.40 -5.27
N GLN A 66 19.09 -2.91 -6.30
CA GLN A 66 19.59 -2.99 -7.66
C GLN A 66 20.91 -2.23 -7.83
N THR A 67 21.07 -1.10 -7.14
CA THR A 67 22.30 -0.30 -7.16
C THR A 67 23.42 -1.03 -6.43
N LEU A 68 23.15 -1.61 -5.25
CA LEU A 68 24.10 -2.40 -4.47
C LEU A 68 24.57 -3.65 -5.21
N ARG A 69 23.68 -4.36 -5.92
CA ARG A 69 24.07 -5.53 -6.74
C ARG A 69 25.08 -5.17 -7.83
N LYS A 70 24.90 -4.02 -8.49
CA LYS A 70 25.88 -3.52 -9.48
C LYS A 70 27.20 -3.14 -8.82
N GLY A 71 27.14 -2.48 -7.65
CA GLY A 71 28.33 -2.15 -6.86
C GLY A 71 29.09 -3.38 -6.39
N LEU A 72 28.39 -4.42 -5.93
CA LEU A 72 28.97 -5.69 -5.51
C LEU A 72 29.68 -6.39 -6.65
N GLN A 73 29.09 -6.39 -7.85
CA GLN A 73 29.75 -6.96 -9.04
C GLN A 73 31.08 -6.26 -9.33
N ALA A 74 31.10 -4.92 -9.33
CA ALA A 74 32.34 -4.16 -9.52
C ALA A 74 33.37 -4.40 -8.38
N ALA A 75 32.91 -4.55 -7.14
CA ALA A 75 33.77 -4.85 -6.00
C ALA A 75 34.39 -6.25 -6.10
N LYS A 76 33.62 -7.26 -6.53
CA LYS A 76 34.10 -8.63 -6.78
C LYS A 76 35.16 -8.65 -7.88
N GLU A 77 34.93 -7.98 -8.99
CA GLU A 77 35.92 -7.87 -10.07
C GLU A 77 37.22 -7.18 -9.62
N ALA A 78 37.12 -6.12 -8.81
CA ALA A 78 38.28 -5.42 -8.26
C ALA A 78 39.07 -6.28 -7.26
N SER A 79 38.36 -7.03 -6.41
CA SER A 79 38.92 -7.99 -5.45
C SER A 79 39.66 -9.13 -6.17
N GLU A 80 39.02 -9.76 -7.17
CA GLU A 80 39.63 -10.82 -7.99
C GLU A 80 40.85 -10.32 -8.77
N LYS A 81 40.81 -9.08 -9.28
CA LYS A 81 41.96 -8.48 -9.96
C LYS A 81 43.13 -8.28 -8.98
N ALA A 82 42.87 -7.73 -7.79
CA ALA A 82 43.91 -7.50 -6.79
C ALA A 82 44.51 -8.83 -6.27
N ALA A 83 43.67 -9.86 -6.12
CA ALA A 83 44.13 -11.20 -5.75
C ALA A 83 45.01 -11.83 -6.84
N ARG A 84 44.64 -11.70 -8.12
CA ARG A 84 45.46 -12.19 -9.25
C ARG A 84 46.81 -11.47 -9.33
N GLU A 85 46.83 -10.14 -9.24
CA GLU A 85 48.09 -9.36 -9.25
C GLU A 85 49.03 -9.78 -8.11
N LEU A 86 48.47 -10.14 -6.94
CA LEU A 86 49.23 -10.64 -5.79
C LEU A 86 49.76 -12.07 -6.00
N GLU A 87 48.95 -12.99 -6.52
CA GLU A 87 49.35 -14.36 -6.84
C GLU A 87 50.44 -14.38 -7.93
N GLU A 88 50.25 -13.60 -8.99
CA GLU A 88 51.25 -13.42 -10.05
C GLU A 88 52.58 -12.94 -9.48
N ALA A 89 52.56 -11.90 -8.63
CA ALA A 89 53.76 -11.37 -7.98
C ALA A 89 54.42 -12.36 -7.00
N LYS A 90 53.65 -13.23 -6.35
CA LYS A 90 54.18 -14.31 -5.49
C LYS A 90 54.84 -15.43 -6.30
N SER A 91 54.37 -15.68 -7.52
CA SER A 91 54.88 -16.75 -8.38
C SER A 91 56.21 -16.43 -9.08
N ILE A 92 56.69 -15.18 -9.03
CA ILE A 92 57.93 -14.77 -9.71
C ILE A 92 59.16 -15.21 -8.88
N ILE A 93 59.97 -16.08 -9.48
CA ILE A 93 61.18 -16.66 -8.90
C ILE A 93 62.38 -16.28 -9.79
N GLU A 94 63.44 -15.72 -9.17
CA GLU A 94 64.75 -15.51 -9.78
C GLU A 94 65.67 -16.68 -9.45
N ILE A 95 66.56 -17.07 -10.37
CA ILE A 95 67.61 -18.05 -10.07
C ILE A 95 68.92 -17.27 -9.85
N VAL A 96 69.41 -17.26 -8.61
CA VAL A 96 70.70 -16.66 -8.22
C VAL A 96 71.59 -17.78 -7.67
N ASP A 97 72.81 -17.92 -8.20
CA ASP A 97 73.78 -18.97 -7.84
C ASP A 97 73.21 -20.41 -7.87
N GLY A 98 72.25 -20.69 -8.76
CA GLY A 98 71.63 -22.00 -8.91
C GLY A 98 70.53 -22.32 -7.89
N GLN A 99 70.19 -21.39 -6.98
CA GLN A 99 69.04 -21.49 -6.10
C GLN A 99 67.88 -20.58 -6.55
N PRO A 100 66.63 -21.09 -6.54
CA PRO A 100 65.46 -20.25 -6.74
C PRO A 100 65.25 -19.34 -5.52
N VAL A 101 65.35 -18.04 -5.72
CA VAL A 101 65.06 -16.99 -4.74
C VAL A 101 63.85 -16.19 -5.23
N PRO A 102 62.89 -15.80 -4.38
CA PRO A 102 61.82 -14.91 -4.79
C PRO A 102 62.41 -13.62 -5.42
N SER A 103 62.10 -13.34 -6.69
CA SER A 103 62.64 -12.15 -7.38
C SER A 103 61.96 -10.86 -6.95
N GLU A 104 60.76 -10.97 -6.37
CA GLU A 104 59.89 -9.84 -6.11
C GLU A 104 60.25 -9.13 -4.80
N ASN A 105 60.29 -7.79 -4.83
CA ASN A 105 60.67 -6.99 -3.68
C ASN A 105 59.66 -7.17 -2.52
N PRO A 106 60.09 -7.53 -1.29
CA PRO A 106 59.21 -7.71 -0.14
C PRO A 106 58.29 -6.51 0.16
N GLY A 107 58.77 -5.28 -0.09
CA GLY A 107 57.97 -4.07 0.08
C GLY A 107 56.86 -3.92 -0.96
N ARG A 108 57.07 -4.38 -2.21
CA ARG A 108 56.02 -4.42 -3.24
C ARG A 108 54.99 -5.50 -2.92
N LEU A 109 55.43 -6.68 -2.48
CA LEU A 109 54.54 -7.79 -2.11
C LEU A 109 53.63 -7.42 -0.93
N ARG A 110 54.17 -6.74 0.11
CA ARG A 110 53.34 -6.20 1.22
C ARG A 110 52.29 -5.19 0.76
N ARG A 111 52.61 -4.33 -0.22
CA ARG A 111 51.64 -3.36 -0.77
C ARG A 111 50.54 -4.04 -1.58
N LEU A 112 50.87 -5.05 -2.38
CA LEU A 112 49.89 -5.84 -3.11
C LEU A 112 48.99 -6.63 -2.16
N GLN A 113 49.55 -7.19 -1.09
CA GLN A 113 48.78 -7.85 -0.04
C GLN A 113 47.79 -6.88 0.60
N ALA A 114 48.24 -5.70 1.06
CA ALA A 114 47.35 -4.69 1.64
C ALA A 114 46.26 -4.21 0.66
N ARG A 115 46.55 -4.15 -0.64
CA ARG A 115 45.56 -3.81 -1.67
C ARG A 115 44.52 -4.93 -1.85
N ALA A 116 44.96 -6.19 -1.89
CA ALA A 116 44.08 -7.34 -1.97
C ALA A 116 43.17 -7.43 -0.73
N ASP A 117 43.74 -7.26 0.46
CA ASP A 117 43.01 -7.27 1.73
C ASP A 117 41.95 -6.16 1.75
N LYS A 118 42.32 -4.93 1.38
CA LYS A 118 41.38 -3.79 1.31
C LYS A 118 40.29 -3.98 0.25
N ALA A 119 40.63 -4.55 -0.91
CA ALA A 119 39.64 -4.83 -1.94
C ALA A 119 38.65 -5.91 -1.47
N LYS A 120 39.14 -6.92 -0.75
CA LYS A 120 38.30 -7.97 -0.17
C LYS A 120 37.41 -7.44 0.95
N GLU A 121 37.94 -6.58 1.83
CA GLU A 121 37.15 -5.91 2.86
C GLU A 121 36.02 -5.05 2.27
N GLY A 122 36.30 -4.31 1.18
CA GLY A 122 35.29 -3.53 0.46
C GLY A 122 34.21 -4.39 -0.21
N GLU A 123 34.59 -5.55 -0.75
CA GLU A 123 33.66 -6.55 -1.27
C GLU A 123 32.72 -7.06 -0.16
N VAL A 124 33.28 -7.51 0.97
CA VAL A 124 32.52 -8.01 2.13
C VAL A 124 31.58 -6.94 2.67
N THR A 125 32.07 -5.71 2.85
CA THR A 125 31.23 -4.59 3.33
C THR A 125 30.05 -4.31 2.41
N THR A 126 30.25 -4.40 1.09
CA THR A 126 29.18 -4.21 0.11
C THR A 126 28.19 -5.37 0.13
N GLU A 127 28.67 -6.60 0.32
CA GLU A 127 27.86 -7.80 0.46
C GLU A 127 26.97 -7.77 1.71
N GLU A 128 27.53 -7.42 2.87
CA GLU A 128 26.78 -7.25 4.13
C GLU A 128 25.69 -6.17 4.00
N SER A 129 25.99 -5.04 3.33
CA SER A 129 25.01 -3.98 3.07
C SER A 129 23.87 -4.46 2.16
N LEU A 130 24.20 -5.26 1.13
CA LEU A 130 23.20 -5.87 0.25
C LEU A 130 22.29 -6.82 1.04
N GLU A 131 22.87 -7.72 1.83
CA GLU A 131 22.12 -8.68 2.66
C GLU A 131 21.17 -7.95 3.63
N ALA A 132 21.66 -6.91 4.32
CA ALA A 132 20.84 -6.12 5.23
C ALA A 132 19.64 -5.45 4.53
N LYS A 133 19.83 -4.95 3.30
CA LYS A 133 18.76 -4.35 2.50
C LYS A 133 17.78 -5.39 1.97
N GLU A 134 18.25 -6.57 1.56
CA GLU A 134 17.40 -7.69 1.15
C GLU A 134 16.53 -8.17 2.32
N ALA A 135 17.07 -8.24 3.54
CA ALA A 135 16.29 -8.55 4.74
C ALA A 135 15.26 -7.46 5.08
N LEU A 136 15.56 -6.19 4.82
CA LEU A 136 14.57 -5.10 4.94
C LEU A 136 13.46 -5.20 3.89
N LEU A 137 13.80 -5.56 2.64
CA LEU A 137 12.83 -5.77 1.57
C LEU A 137 11.91 -6.96 1.90
N ALA A 138 12.45 -8.09 2.36
CA ALA A 138 11.67 -9.26 2.75
C ALA A 138 10.63 -8.92 3.83
N ARG A 139 11.04 -8.19 4.87
CA ARG A 139 10.11 -7.68 5.90
C ARG A 139 9.06 -6.73 5.32
N GLY A 140 9.47 -5.81 4.44
CA GLY A 140 8.54 -4.88 3.79
C GLY A 140 7.49 -5.59 2.94
N LEU A 141 7.85 -6.65 2.24
CA LEU A 141 6.93 -7.45 1.42
C LEU A 141 5.91 -8.23 2.27
N GLU A 142 6.31 -8.75 3.43
CA GLU A 142 5.36 -9.39 4.34
C GLU A 142 4.43 -8.36 5.00
N GLU A 143 4.97 -7.20 5.40
CA GLU A 143 4.17 -6.06 5.88
C GLU A 143 3.13 -5.60 4.84
N SER A 144 3.50 -5.53 3.55
CA SER A 144 2.56 -5.15 2.49
C SER A 144 1.50 -6.21 2.22
N LYS A 145 1.86 -7.49 2.30
CA LYS A 145 0.91 -8.59 2.17
C LYS A 145 -0.15 -8.54 3.27
N GLU A 146 0.27 -8.38 4.52
CA GLU A 146 -0.65 -8.21 5.66
C GLU A 146 -1.51 -6.95 5.54
N LEU A 147 -0.94 -5.85 5.04
CA LEU A 147 -1.68 -4.62 4.79
C LEU A 147 -2.78 -4.83 3.74
N LEU A 148 -2.46 -5.47 2.63
CA LEU A 148 -3.42 -5.79 1.57
C LEU A 148 -4.52 -6.71 2.06
N ARG A 149 -4.15 -7.78 2.78
CA ARG A 149 -5.08 -8.72 3.37
C ARG A 149 -6.08 -8.00 4.27
N LEU A 150 -5.59 -7.18 5.20
CA LEU A 150 -6.44 -6.41 6.10
C LEU A 150 -7.32 -5.40 5.34
N LEU A 151 -6.75 -4.68 4.38
CA LEU A 151 -7.47 -3.68 3.59
C LEU A 151 -8.67 -4.30 2.85
N PHE A 152 -8.44 -5.35 2.09
CA PHE A 152 -9.51 -6.00 1.34
C PHE A 152 -10.51 -6.70 2.26
N LYS A 153 -10.04 -7.34 3.35
CA LYS A 153 -10.92 -7.91 4.37
C LYS A 153 -11.86 -6.86 4.96
N SER A 154 -11.33 -5.71 5.37
CA SER A 154 -12.13 -4.63 5.94
C SER A 154 -13.14 -4.06 4.95
N PHE A 155 -12.78 -3.92 3.65
CA PHE A 155 -13.75 -3.57 2.62
C PHE A 155 -14.88 -4.59 2.50
N VAL A 156 -14.55 -5.89 2.46
CA VAL A 156 -15.55 -6.96 2.36
C VAL A 156 -16.49 -6.94 3.56
N GLU A 157 -15.95 -6.84 4.78
CA GLU A 157 -16.74 -6.83 6.02
C GLU A 157 -17.76 -5.69 6.03
N VAL A 158 -17.32 -4.45 5.79
CA VAL A 158 -18.23 -3.28 5.87
C VAL A 158 -19.24 -3.23 4.72
N LEU A 159 -18.88 -3.76 3.56
CA LEU A 159 -19.77 -3.82 2.39
C LEU A 159 -20.79 -4.96 2.54
N THR A 160 -20.40 -6.14 3.00
CA THR A 160 -21.32 -7.27 3.20
C THR A 160 -22.39 -6.95 4.26
N GLU A 161 -22.07 -6.13 5.26
CA GLU A 161 -23.06 -5.68 6.26
C GLU A 161 -24.13 -4.74 5.69
N ARG A 162 -23.79 -3.96 4.65
CA ARG A 162 -24.60 -2.83 4.17
C ARG A 162 -25.18 -3.01 2.78
N LEU A 163 -24.64 -3.93 1.97
CA LEU A 163 -25.16 -4.20 0.64
C LEU A 163 -26.52 -4.92 0.70
N PRO A 164 -27.46 -4.58 -0.21
CA PRO A 164 -28.71 -5.30 -0.30
C PRO A 164 -28.46 -6.79 -0.60
N PRO A 165 -29.31 -7.70 -0.09
CA PRO A 165 -29.20 -9.11 -0.42
C PRO A 165 -29.40 -9.33 -1.93
N ILE A 166 -28.77 -10.37 -2.45
CA ILE A 166 -28.98 -10.82 -3.82
C ILE A 166 -30.42 -11.34 -3.93
N SER A 167 -31.12 -11.01 -5.02
CA SER A 167 -32.47 -11.52 -5.27
C SER A 167 -32.45 -13.06 -5.36
N ALA A 168 -33.59 -13.70 -5.05
CA ALA A 168 -33.77 -15.14 -5.23
C ALA A 168 -33.51 -15.59 -6.69
N ASP A 169 -33.72 -14.68 -7.65
CA ASP A 169 -33.48 -14.90 -9.08
C ASP A 169 -32.01 -14.71 -9.48
N GLY A 170 -31.12 -14.41 -8.54
CA GLY A 170 -29.69 -14.17 -8.80
C GLY A 170 -29.36 -12.77 -9.33
N ASP A 171 -30.37 -11.91 -9.50
CA ASP A 171 -30.17 -10.54 -9.99
C ASP A 171 -29.39 -9.70 -8.98
N VAL A 172 -28.36 -9.03 -9.50
CA VAL A 172 -27.50 -8.13 -8.75
C VAL A 172 -28.24 -6.81 -8.48
N PRO A 173 -28.35 -6.34 -7.22
CA PRO A 173 -29.06 -5.11 -6.89
C PRO A 173 -28.55 -3.90 -7.69
N ASN A 174 -29.45 -3.18 -8.36
CA ASN A 174 -29.12 -1.96 -9.07
C ASN A 174 -29.12 -0.77 -8.11
N LEU A 175 -27.96 -0.47 -7.52
CA LEU A 175 -27.76 0.67 -6.61
C LEU A 175 -27.93 2.05 -7.27
N ARG A 176 -28.18 2.13 -8.60
CA ARG A 176 -28.48 3.38 -9.31
C ARG A 176 -29.95 3.55 -9.67
N ALA A 177 -30.80 2.58 -9.37
CA ALA A 177 -32.24 2.68 -9.59
C ALA A 177 -32.89 3.49 -8.47
N GLY A 178 -32.56 4.78 -8.39
CA GLY A 178 -33.37 5.72 -7.62
C GLY A 178 -34.83 5.64 -8.09
N ASP A 179 -35.75 5.74 -7.13
CA ASP A 179 -37.20 5.70 -7.29
C ASP A 179 -37.72 6.11 -8.69
N PRO A 180 -38.52 5.27 -9.38
CA PRO A 180 -39.22 5.68 -10.60
C PRO A 180 -40.35 6.69 -10.35
N ASN A 181 -40.48 7.23 -9.13
CA ASN A 181 -41.59 8.09 -8.74
C ASN A 181 -41.15 9.38 -8.03
N VAL A 182 -40.24 10.13 -8.65
CA VAL A 182 -40.17 11.58 -8.42
C VAL A 182 -40.39 12.25 -9.76
N ASN A 183 -41.65 12.61 -10.00
CA ASN A 183 -42.04 13.54 -11.06
C ASN A 183 -41.08 14.74 -11.03
N SER A 184 -40.30 14.87 -12.08
CA SER A 184 -39.53 16.07 -12.39
C SER A 184 -40.51 17.20 -12.70
N SER A 185 -41.04 17.85 -11.67
CA SER A 185 -41.64 19.17 -11.82
C SER A 185 -40.53 20.14 -12.16
N ALA A 186 -40.54 20.61 -13.40
CA ALA A 186 -39.65 21.63 -13.92
C ALA A 186 -39.53 22.80 -12.93
N ARG A 187 -38.30 23.10 -12.48
CA ARG A 187 -37.98 24.37 -11.84
C ARG A 187 -37.58 25.36 -12.92
N ASP A 188 -38.46 26.32 -13.12
CA ASP A 188 -38.20 27.60 -13.77
C ASP A 188 -37.15 28.38 -12.93
N PRO A 189 -36.16 29.06 -13.54
CA PRO A 189 -35.17 29.81 -12.78
C PRO A 189 -35.48 31.32 -12.86
N GLU A 190 -35.89 31.95 -11.75
CA GLU A 190 -35.60 33.39 -11.59
C GLU A 190 -35.80 33.91 -10.17
N ALA A 191 -35.06 35.00 -9.89
CA ALA A 191 -35.15 35.97 -8.80
C ALA A 191 -34.46 35.64 -7.45
N THR A 192 -33.18 35.99 -7.42
CA THR A 192 -32.39 36.45 -6.29
C THR A 192 -33.01 37.68 -5.62
N THR A 193 -33.27 37.63 -4.31
CA THR A 193 -33.36 38.84 -3.46
C THR A 193 -32.91 38.51 -2.04
N MET A 194 -32.02 39.33 -1.48
CA MET A 194 -31.38 39.20 -0.17
C MET A 194 -32.21 39.84 0.98
N GLU A 195 -31.83 39.46 2.20
CA GLU A 195 -32.03 40.08 3.53
C GLU A 195 -33.42 39.87 4.20
N ILE A 196 -33.58 39.77 5.53
CA ILE A 196 -32.87 40.31 6.70
C ILE A 196 -33.03 39.34 7.92
N ASP A 197 -32.06 39.39 8.84
CA ASP A 197 -32.07 38.82 10.21
C ASP A 197 -33.35 39.08 11.02
N ASN A 198 -33.72 38.12 11.87
CA ASN A 198 -34.44 38.47 13.10
C ASN A 198 -34.10 37.48 14.23
N GLU A 199 -33.34 37.97 15.19
CA GLU A 199 -33.10 37.32 16.48
C GLU A 199 -34.38 37.36 17.33
N ASN A 200 -34.80 36.20 17.86
CA ASN A 200 -35.46 36.20 19.17
C ASN A 200 -35.29 34.83 19.87
N GLY A 201 -34.85 34.88 21.12
CA GLY A 201 -34.42 33.73 21.91
C GLY A 201 -35.54 32.90 22.54
N GLY A 202 -35.10 31.80 23.18
CA GLY A 202 -35.92 30.96 24.04
C GLY A 202 -35.20 29.68 24.42
N ASP A 203 -34.59 29.69 25.61
CA ASP A 203 -34.03 28.52 26.30
C ASP A 203 -35.03 27.37 26.42
N ASN A 204 -34.54 26.12 26.46
CA ASN A 204 -35.05 25.06 27.35
C ASN A 204 -34.12 23.82 27.34
N ASP A 205 -33.38 23.70 28.45
CA ASP A 205 -33.05 22.51 29.24
C ASP A 205 -32.93 21.10 28.63
N SER A 206 -31.74 20.54 28.87
CA SER A 206 -31.40 19.19 29.37
C SER A 206 -32.31 18.00 29.02
N GLN A 207 -31.73 16.98 28.38
CA GLN A 207 -31.44 15.70 29.05
C GLN A 207 -30.67 14.72 28.16
N LEU A 208 -29.67 14.10 28.79
CA LEU A 208 -28.91 12.95 28.32
C LEU A 208 -29.85 11.75 28.11
N ASN A 209 -29.73 11.06 26.97
CA ASN A 209 -29.79 9.60 27.02
C ASN A 209 -28.98 8.96 25.89
N GLY A 210 -27.94 8.24 26.29
CA GLY A 210 -27.16 7.36 25.43
C GLY A 210 -28.00 6.16 25.01
N GLN A 211 -28.68 6.29 23.89
CA GLN A 211 -29.16 5.15 23.12
C GLN A 211 -28.29 5.04 21.88
N ASN A 212 -27.77 3.83 21.65
CA ASN A 212 -27.23 3.38 20.38
C ASN A 212 -28.25 3.74 19.27
N LYS A 213 -28.11 4.93 18.69
CA LYS A 213 -28.79 5.30 17.46
C LYS A 213 -28.16 4.42 16.39
N LYS A 214 -28.74 3.25 16.17
CA LYS A 214 -28.66 2.58 14.88
C LYS A 214 -29.18 3.62 13.89
N ILE A 215 -28.26 4.32 13.23
CA ILE A 215 -28.59 5.39 12.30
C ILE A 215 -29.49 4.72 11.26
N SER A 216 -30.78 5.05 11.28
CA SER A 216 -31.71 4.60 10.26
C SER A 216 -31.34 5.38 9.00
N HIS A 217 -30.36 4.89 8.26
CA HIS A 217 -30.01 5.46 6.97
C HIS A 217 -31.27 5.48 6.12
N ASN A 218 -31.59 6.65 5.55
CA ASN A 218 -32.59 6.69 4.49
C ASN A 218 -32.06 5.81 3.34
N VAL A 219 -32.94 5.11 2.63
CA VAL A 219 -32.55 4.13 1.58
C VAL A 219 -31.55 4.74 0.61
N GLY A 220 -31.78 5.98 0.17
CA GLY A 220 -30.85 6.70 -0.72
C GLY A 220 -29.50 7.06 -0.10
N GLU A 221 -29.41 7.26 1.22
CA GLU A 221 -28.13 7.50 1.90
C GLU A 221 -27.29 6.22 1.96
N LEU A 222 -27.92 5.08 2.26
CA LEU A 222 -27.27 3.78 2.28
C LEU A 222 -26.77 3.38 0.89
N GLU A 223 -27.56 3.63 -0.16
CA GLU A 223 -27.15 3.42 -1.55
C GLU A 223 -25.94 4.29 -1.92
N GLN A 224 -25.97 5.57 -1.59
CA GLN A 224 -24.85 6.48 -1.83
C GLN A 224 -23.59 6.04 -1.07
N TRP A 225 -23.74 5.57 0.17
CA TRP A 225 -22.67 4.98 0.94
C TRP A 225 -22.06 3.75 0.26
N CYS A 226 -22.90 2.83 -0.23
CA CYS A 226 -22.45 1.63 -0.94
C CYS A 226 -21.72 1.99 -2.23
N LEU A 227 -22.28 2.91 -3.04
CA LEU A 227 -21.67 3.37 -4.28
C LEU A 227 -20.31 4.03 -4.04
N CYS A 228 -20.21 4.89 -3.03
CA CYS A 228 -18.97 5.55 -2.66
C CYS A 228 -17.90 4.50 -2.27
N THR A 229 -18.25 3.60 -1.37
CA THR A 229 -17.32 2.58 -0.84
C THR A 229 -16.87 1.58 -1.91
N LEU A 230 -17.78 1.13 -2.78
CA LEU A 230 -17.45 0.30 -3.95
C LEU A 230 -16.58 1.06 -4.96
N GLY A 231 -16.83 2.35 -5.15
CA GLY A 231 -16.00 3.24 -5.96
C GLY A 231 -14.56 3.31 -5.44
N TYR A 232 -14.41 3.44 -4.12
CA TYR A 232 -13.11 3.41 -3.48
C TYR A 232 -12.42 2.05 -3.62
N LEU A 233 -13.10 0.94 -3.35
CA LEU A 233 -12.56 -0.41 -3.58
C LEU A 233 -12.01 -0.55 -5.01
N LYS A 234 -12.80 -0.18 -6.03
CA LYS A 234 -12.37 -0.19 -7.42
C LYS A 234 -11.15 0.71 -7.66
N SER A 235 -11.13 1.91 -7.08
CA SER A 235 -10.03 2.86 -7.23
C SER A 235 -8.72 2.34 -6.62
N PHE A 236 -8.77 1.73 -5.43
CA PHE A 236 -7.61 1.12 -4.76
C PHE A 236 -7.11 -0.09 -5.56
N SER A 237 -8.02 -0.95 -6.00
CA SER A 237 -7.70 -2.08 -6.87
C SER A 237 -6.97 -1.65 -8.14
N ARG A 238 -7.40 -0.56 -8.76
CA ARG A 238 -6.75 -0.01 -9.97
C ARG A 238 -5.41 0.65 -9.66
N GLN A 239 -5.37 1.51 -8.65
CA GLN A 239 -4.18 2.32 -8.34
C GLN A 239 -3.00 1.46 -7.93
N TYR A 240 -3.24 0.36 -7.21
CA TYR A 240 -2.20 -0.52 -6.69
C TYR A 240 -2.18 -1.87 -7.38
N ALA A 241 -2.72 -1.97 -8.60
CA ALA A 241 -2.90 -3.21 -9.33
C ALA A 241 -1.61 -4.05 -9.41
N THR A 242 -0.47 -3.43 -9.74
CA THR A 242 0.82 -4.13 -9.86
C THR A 242 1.22 -4.84 -8.58
N GLU A 243 1.02 -4.21 -7.42
CA GLU A 243 1.36 -4.82 -6.12
C GLU A 243 0.25 -5.76 -5.65
N ILE A 244 -1.01 -5.54 -6.02
CA ILE A 244 -2.09 -6.49 -5.72
C ILE A 244 -1.90 -7.80 -6.50
N TRP A 245 -1.46 -7.73 -7.76
CA TRP A 245 -1.23 -8.90 -8.60
C TRP A 245 -0.18 -9.85 -8.03
N SER A 246 0.85 -9.33 -7.32
CA SER A 246 1.85 -10.19 -6.66
C SER A 246 1.28 -10.97 -5.47
N HIS A 247 0.12 -10.56 -4.96
CA HIS A 247 -0.57 -11.16 -3.81
C HIS A 247 -1.96 -11.72 -4.15
N ILE A 248 -2.31 -11.84 -5.44
CA ILE A 248 -3.67 -12.21 -5.86
C ILE A 248 -4.07 -13.61 -5.40
N ALA A 249 -3.13 -14.55 -5.36
CA ALA A 249 -3.39 -15.92 -4.92
C ALA A 249 -3.84 -15.97 -3.44
N MET A 250 -3.21 -15.16 -2.59
CA MET A 250 -3.62 -15.01 -1.18
C MET A 250 -5.01 -14.37 -1.10
N LEU A 251 -5.26 -13.31 -1.86
CA LEU A 251 -6.57 -12.66 -1.85
C LEU A 251 -7.68 -13.58 -2.35
N ASP A 252 -7.42 -14.43 -3.36
CA ASP A 252 -8.39 -15.41 -3.85
C ASP A 252 -8.69 -16.50 -2.82
N GLN A 253 -7.68 -16.92 -2.04
CA GLN A 253 -7.80 -17.97 -1.03
C GLN A 253 -8.35 -17.50 0.32
N GLU A 254 -8.22 -16.21 0.64
CA GLU A 254 -8.58 -15.69 1.96
C GLU A 254 -9.72 -14.67 1.92
N ILE A 255 -9.85 -13.91 0.83
CA ILE A 255 -10.77 -12.76 0.76
C ILE A 255 -11.89 -12.96 -0.28
N PHE A 256 -11.54 -13.37 -1.50
CA PHE A 256 -12.50 -13.58 -2.59
C PHE A 256 -13.06 -15.00 -2.62
N VAL A 257 -13.10 -15.66 -1.47
CA VAL A 257 -13.56 -17.05 -1.31
C VAL A 257 -15.09 -17.14 -1.27
N GLY A 258 -15.63 -18.18 -1.87
CA GLY A 258 -17.04 -18.56 -1.73
C GLY A 258 -18.01 -17.51 -2.29
N ASN A 259 -19.12 -17.30 -1.57
CA ASN A 259 -20.22 -16.43 -1.97
C ASN A 259 -19.98 -14.97 -1.57
N ILE A 260 -18.82 -14.41 -1.91
CA ILE A 260 -18.62 -12.96 -1.82
C ILE A 260 -19.64 -12.24 -2.70
N HIS A 261 -20.19 -11.14 -2.19
CA HIS A 261 -21.24 -10.39 -2.89
C HIS A 261 -20.77 -9.96 -4.30
N PRO A 262 -21.56 -10.21 -5.37
CA PRO A 262 -21.17 -9.94 -6.76
C PRO A 262 -20.71 -8.51 -7.02
N LEU A 263 -21.34 -7.51 -6.41
CA LEU A 263 -20.91 -6.10 -6.52
C LEU A 263 -19.49 -5.86 -5.98
N ILE A 264 -19.10 -6.51 -4.88
CA ILE A 264 -17.76 -6.38 -4.30
C ILE A 264 -16.74 -6.99 -5.26
N ARG A 265 -17.03 -8.21 -5.74
CA ARG A 265 -16.20 -8.92 -6.73
C ARG A 265 -16.04 -8.09 -8.01
N LYS A 266 -17.15 -7.58 -8.56
CA LYS A 266 -17.17 -6.74 -9.76
C LYS A 266 -16.36 -5.47 -9.57
N ALA A 267 -16.49 -4.77 -8.44
CA ALA A 267 -15.74 -3.55 -8.16
C ALA A 267 -14.22 -3.82 -8.09
N ALA A 268 -13.80 -4.81 -7.31
CA ALA A 268 -12.39 -5.17 -7.17
C ALA A 268 -11.79 -5.65 -8.50
N PHE A 269 -12.47 -6.58 -9.20
CA PHE A 269 -11.96 -7.19 -10.43
C PHE A 269 -11.95 -6.20 -11.59
N SER A 270 -12.96 -5.31 -11.68
CA SER A 270 -12.95 -4.22 -12.64
C SER A 270 -11.77 -3.27 -12.40
N GLY A 271 -11.40 -3.00 -11.14
CA GLY A 271 -10.21 -2.21 -10.82
C GLY A 271 -8.92 -2.91 -11.24
N LEU A 272 -8.84 -4.23 -11.03
CA LEU A 272 -7.67 -5.05 -11.42
C LEU A 272 -7.61 -5.37 -12.92
N CYS A 273 -8.59 -4.95 -13.72
CA CYS A 273 -8.79 -5.40 -15.09
C CYS A 273 -8.83 -6.94 -15.22
N ARG A 274 -9.32 -7.62 -14.17
CA ARG A 274 -9.50 -9.07 -14.15
C ARG A 274 -10.83 -9.43 -14.81
N PRO A 275 -10.87 -10.38 -15.77
CA PRO A 275 -12.12 -10.88 -16.31
C PRO A 275 -12.99 -11.46 -15.20
N THR A 276 -14.23 -11.00 -15.10
CA THR A 276 -15.27 -11.69 -14.32
C THR A 276 -15.76 -12.83 -15.20
N SER A 277 -15.51 -14.08 -14.82
CA SER A 277 -16.09 -15.25 -15.49
C SER A 277 -17.60 -15.31 -15.22
N GLU A 278 -18.34 -14.40 -15.85
CA GLU A 278 -19.79 -14.42 -16.00
C GLU A 278 -20.04 -14.40 -17.51
N GLY A 279 -19.92 -15.56 -18.15
CA GLY A 279 -20.07 -15.67 -19.61
C GLY A 279 -19.42 -16.89 -20.26
N SER A 280 -19.51 -18.08 -19.65
CA SER A 280 -19.06 -19.33 -20.28
C SER A 280 -20.02 -20.48 -20.00
N HIS A 281 -21.31 -20.24 -20.19
CA HIS A 281 -22.29 -21.29 -20.45
C HIS A 281 -23.40 -20.70 -21.31
N LEU A 282 -23.18 -20.77 -22.63
CA LEU A 282 -24.16 -21.05 -23.69
C LEU A 282 -23.39 -21.20 -25.01
#